data_AF-A0A3S0WQ09-F1
#
_entry.id   AF-A0A3S0WQ09-F1
#
_cell.length_a   1.000
_cell.length_b   1.000
_cell.length_c   1.000
_cell.angle_alpha   90.00
_cell.angle_beta   90.00
_cell.angle_gamma   90.00
#
_symmetry.space_group_name_H-M   'P 1'
#
loop_
_entity.id
_entity.type
_entity.pdbx_description
1 polymer ?
#
loop_
_entity_poly.entity_id
_entity_poly.type
_entity_poly.pdbx_seq_one_letter_code
_entity_poly.pdbx_strand_id
1 'polypeptide(L)'
;MSLDVTADTSLADLDAHDPVARRRLAMLHPAFGPEAGLPLEASLGAVAEATGLPLAAVLATAGGAIRVLAPEGGCGCGGGSCGTGATTH
;
A
#
# COMPACT_ATOMS: atom_id res chain seq x y z
N MET A 1 9.18 17.42 12.21
CA MET A 1 9.14 16.39 13.26
C MET A 1 8.83 15.09 12.55
N SER A 2 9.76 14.13 12.52
CA SER A 2 9.50 12.82 11.92
C SER A 2 8.76 11.98 12.95
N LEU A 3 7.50 11.65 12.67
CA LEU A 3 6.75 10.68 13.46
C LEU A 3 7.31 9.29 13.17
N ASP A 4 7.49 8.46 14.20
CA ASP A 4 7.87 7.06 14.02
C ASP A 4 6.62 6.31 13.55
N VAL A 5 6.46 6.15 12.23
CA VAL A 5 5.29 5.50 11.64
C VAL A 5 5.43 4.00 11.83
N THR A 6 4.45 3.39 12.51
CA THR A 6 4.46 1.95 12.85
C THR A 6 3.23 1.24 12.27
N ALA A 7 3.19 -0.08 12.43
CA ALA A 7 2.08 -0.90 11.94
C ALA A 7 0.74 -0.55 12.61
N ASP A 8 0.78 -0.04 13.85
CA ASP A 8 -0.40 0.32 14.63
C ASP A 8 -0.93 1.72 14.28
N THR A 9 -0.11 2.53 13.60
CA THR A 9 -0.51 3.87 13.16
C THR A 9 -1.76 3.79 12.29
N SER A 10 -2.82 4.43 12.74
CA SER A 10 -4.09 4.52 12.00
C SER A 10 -3.95 5.42 10.80
N LEU A 11 -4.79 5.17 9.80
CA LEU A 11 -4.92 6.00 8.61
C LEU A 11 -5.32 7.46 8.93
N ALA A 12 -6.15 7.68 9.96
CA ALA A 12 -6.51 9.00 10.46
C ALA A 12 -5.31 9.74 11.08
N ASP A 13 -4.53 9.04 11.91
CA ASP A 13 -3.39 9.59 12.63
C ASP A 13 -2.27 9.96 11.64
N LEU A 14 -2.03 9.09 10.66
CA LEU A 14 -1.10 9.36 9.57
C LEU A 14 -1.51 10.60 8.75
N ASP A 15 -2.79 10.76 8.43
CA ASP A 15 -3.28 11.91 7.65
C ASP A 15 -3.20 13.23 8.45
N ALA A 16 -3.50 13.18 9.74
CA ALA A 16 -3.39 14.33 10.64
C ALA A 16 -1.94 14.81 10.81
N HIS A 17 -0.98 13.88 10.78
CA HIS A 17 0.44 14.19 10.97
C HIS A 17 1.21 14.45 9.67
N ASP A 18 0.99 13.67 8.61
CA ASP A 18 1.59 13.83 7.29
C ASP A 18 0.58 13.53 6.18
N PRO A 19 -0.26 14.50 5.75
CA PRO A 19 -1.24 14.29 4.68
C PRO A 19 -0.58 13.91 3.35
N VAL A 20 0.72 14.21 3.20
CA VAL A 20 1.51 13.80 2.03
C VAL A 20 1.81 12.29 2.04
N ALA A 21 2.00 11.66 3.22
CA ALA A 21 2.19 10.23 3.35
C ALA A 21 1.00 9.44 2.79
N ARG A 22 -0.23 9.90 3.06
CA ARG A 22 -1.46 9.31 2.49
C ARG A 22 -1.42 9.28 0.97
N ARG A 23 -1.00 10.39 0.35
CA ARG A 23 -0.88 10.51 -1.11
C ARG A 23 0.25 9.65 -1.67
N ARG A 24 1.37 9.48 -0.95
CA ARG A 24 2.46 8.54 -1.31
C ARG A 24 2.00 7.09 -1.25
N LEU A 25 1.29 6.70 -0.20
CA LEU A 25 0.73 5.36 -0.07
C LEU A 25 -0.28 5.05 -1.18
N ALA A 26 -1.09 6.03 -1.59
CA ALA A 26 -2.00 5.88 -2.73
C ALA A 26 -1.25 5.63 -4.06
N MET A 27 -0.01 6.10 -4.22
CA MET A 27 0.84 5.76 -5.37
C MET A 27 1.39 4.32 -5.30
N LEU A 28 1.55 3.77 -4.09
CA LEU A 28 1.98 2.38 -3.90
C LEU A 28 0.83 1.41 -4.19
N HIS A 29 -0.35 1.66 -3.66
CA HIS A 29 -1.53 0.83 -3.89
C HIS A 29 -2.83 1.63 -3.79
N PRO A 30 -3.78 1.48 -4.74
CA PRO A 30 -5.00 2.27 -4.77
C PRO A 30 -5.86 2.09 -3.51
N ALA A 31 -5.72 0.97 -2.79
CA ALA A 31 -6.41 0.77 -1.51
C ALA A 31 -6.10 1.87 -0.48
N PHE A 32 -4.93 2.51 -0.50
CA PHE A 32 -4.64 3.61 0.43
C PHE A 32 -5.27 4.94 -0.02
N GLY A 33 -5.81 5.00 -1.24
CA GLY A 33 -6.48 6.19 -1.77
C GLY A 33 -7.76 6.54 -1.00
N PRO A 34 -8.20 7.81 -1.08
CA PRO A 34 -9.47 8.24 -0.47
C PRO A 34 -10.68 7.55 -1.09
N GLU A 35 -10.58 7.11 -2.35
CA GLU A 35 -11.67 6.44 -3.08
C GLU A 35 -11.80 4.95 -2.75
N ALA A 36 -10.84 4.36 -2.03
CA ALA A 36 -10.88 2.94 -1.68
C ALA A 36 -11.89 2.60 -0.59
N GLY A 37 -12.47 3.61 0.08
CA GLY A 37 -13.45 3.41 1.15
C GLY A 37 -12.89 2.72 2.39
N LEU A 38 -11.56 2.71 2.59
CA LEU A 38 -10.96 2.15 3.80
C LEU A 38 -11.39 2.95 5.05
N PRO A 39 -11.75 2.27 6.14
CA PRO A 39 -12.06 2.94 7.39
C PRO A 39 -10.81 3.66 7.90
N LEU A 40 -10.98 4.92 8.32
CA LEU A 40 -9.89 5.78 8.81
C LEU A 40 -9.25 5.23 10.11
N GLU A 41 -9.97 4.37 10.80
CA GLU A 41 -9.54 3.66 12.01
C GLU A 41 -8.61 2.48 11.70
N ALA A 42 -8.55 2.02 10.44
CA ALA A 42 -7.67 0.91 10.06
C ALA A 42 -6.20 1.30 10.24
N SER A 43 -5.45 0.36 10.82
CA SER A 43 -4.01 0.48 10.99
C SER A 43 -3.27 0.13 9.70
N LEU A 44 -2.09 0.73 9.50
CA LEU A 44 -1.25 0.44 8.32
C LEU A 44 -0.93 -1.05 8.19
N GLY A 45 -0.74 -1.75 9.31
CA GLY A 45 -0.56 -3.20 9.36
C GLY A 45 -1.75 -3.99 8.81
N ALA A 46 -2.96 -3.63 9.25
CA ALA A 46 -4.18 -4.30 8.79
C ALA A 46 -4.41 -4.08 7.29
N VAL A 47 -4.12 -2.88 6.77
CA VAL A 47 -4.26 -2.58 5.34
C VAL A 47 -3.18 -3.28 4.52
N ALA A 48 -1.95 -3.37 5.02
CA ALA A 48 -0.87 -4.11 4.36
C ALA A 48 -1.22 -5.60 4.22
N GLU A 49 -1.71 -6.23 5.29
CA GLU A 49 -2.22 -7.60 5.28
C GLU A 49 -3.36 -7.78 4.26
N ALA A 50 -4.38 -6.92 4.32
CA ALA A 50 -5.54 -7.01 3.45
C ALA A 50 -5.21 -6.83 1.95
N THR A 51 -4.14 -6.09 1.64
CA THR A 51 -3.66 -5.85 0.27
C THR A 51 -2.57 -6.83 -0.17
N GLY A 52 -2.09 -7.68 0.75
CA GLY A 52 -0.93 -8.56 0.50
C GLY A 52 0.39 -7.81 0.30
N LEU A 53 0.48 -6.56 0.75
CA LEU A 53 1.70 -5.75 0.63
C LEU A 53 2.65 -6.01 1.80
N PRO A 54 3.97 -6.00 1.56
CA PRO A 54 4.93 -6.12 2.64
C PRO A 54 4.86 -4.90 3.55
N LEU A 55 4.58 -5.12 4.84
CA LEU A 55 4.48 -4.08 5.86
C LEU A 55 5.69 -3.13 5.87
N ALA A 56 6.89 -3.67 5.71
CA ALA A 56 8.12 -2.87 5.64
C ALA A 56 8.09 -1.84 4.49
N ALA A 57 7.54 -2.19 3.32
CA ALA A 57 7.42 -1.25 2.20
C ALA A 57 6.35 -0.19 2.46
N VAL A 58 5.24 -0.55 3.11
CA VAL A 58 4.20 0.40 3.51
C VAL A 58 4.75 1.43 4.50
N LEU A 59 5.42 0.97 5.57
CA LEU A 59 6.01 1.85 6.57
C LEU A 59 7.10 2.75 5.98
N ALA A 60 7.98 2.19 5.15
CA ALA A 60 9.05 2.96 4.52
C ALA A 60 8.54 3.95 3.47
N THR A 61 7.40 3.67 2.81
CA THR A 61 6.72 4.63 1.92
C THR A 61 6.02 5.74 2.71
N ALA A 62 5.32 5.38 3.79
CA ALA A 62 4.66 6.33 4.67
C ALA A 62 5.66 7.29 5.33
N GLY A 63 6.78 6.76 5.86
CA GLY A 63 7.88 7.54 6.42
C GLY A 63 8.71 8.33 5.41
N GLY A 64 8.39 8.25 4.11
CA GLY A 64 9.10 8.98 3.05
C GLY A 64 10.53 8.47 2.79
N ALA A 65 10.92 7.33 3.35
CA ALA A 65 12.21 6.69 3.13
C ALA A 65 12.30 6.08 1.72
N ILE A 66 11.17 5.61 1.17
CA ILE A 66 11.09 5.12 -0.21
C ILE A 66 10.62 6.27 -1.10
N ARG A 67 11.54 6.82 -1.90
CA ARG A 67 11.17 7.56 -3.11
C ARG A 67 10.84 6.52 -4.18
N VAL A 68 9.57 6.18 -4.34
CA VAL A 68 9.12 5.26 -5.38
C VAL A 68 9.39 5.92 -6.73
N LEU A 69 10.50 5.55 -7.38
CA LEU A 69 10.63 5.64 -8.82
C LEU A 69 9.64 4.60 -9.34
N ALA A 70 8.52 5.02 -9.94
CA ALA A 70 7.52 4.09 -10.46
C ALA A 70 8.22 3.06 -11.36
N PRO A 71 8.21 1.75 -11.03
CA PRO A 71 8.69 0.77 -11.96
C PRO A 71 7.75 0.77 -13.17
N GLU A 72 8.34 0.70 -14.35
CA GLU A 72 7.65 0.50 -15.63
C GLU A 72 7.04 -0.92 -15.65
N GLY A 73 6.03 -1.17 -14.83
CA GLY A 73 5.50 -2.52 -14.59
C GLY A 73 4.69 -2.58 -13.30
N GLY A 74 3.38 -2.37 -13.44
CA GLY A 74 2.42 -2.43 -12.33
C GLY A 74 2.35 -3.79 -11.65
N CYS A 75 1.85 -3.76 -10.41
CA CYS A 75 1.61 -4.90 -9.53
C CYS A 75 0.82 -6.01 -10.24
N GLY A 76 1.52 -7.03 -10.73
CA GLY A 76 0.94 -8.30 -11.14
C GLY A 76 0.48 -9.05 -9.89
N CYS A 77 -0.78 -8.83 -9.49
CA CYS A 77 -1.44 -9.72 -8.54
C CYS A 77 -1.39 -11.15 -9.07
N GLY A 78 -0.49 -11.95 -8.52
CA GLY A 78 -0.56 -13.40 -8.61
C GLY A 78 -1.79 -13.86 -7.82
N GLY A 79 -2.86 -14.22 -8.54
CA GLY A 79 -4.06 -14.75 -7.92
C GLY A 79 -5.18 -14.99 -8.92
N GLY A 80 -5.13 -16.13 -9.62
CA GLY A 80 -6.33 -16.79 -10.15
C GLY A 80 -6.48 -16.84 -11.68
N SER A 81 -6.14 -18.00 -12.24
CA SER A 81 -6.86 -18.65 -13.33
C SER A 81 -7.12 -17.87 -14.63
N CYS A 82 -6.13 -17.81 -15.51
CA CYS A 82 -6.39 -17.81 -16.95
C CYS A 82 -5.83 -19.10 -17.58
N GLY A 83 -6.73 -20.05 -17.81
CA GLY A 83 -6.67 -21.03 -18.89
C GLY A 83 -5.45 -21.95 -18.97
N THR A 84 -5.61 -23.16 -18.43
CA THR A 84 -5.11 -24.38 -19.08
C THR A 84 -5.29 -24.28 -20.59
N GLY A 85 -4.18 -24.30 -21.31
CA GLY A 85 -4.11 -24.33 -22.77
C GLY A 85 -2.77 -24.84 -23.25
N ALA A 86 -2.22 -25.84 -22.54
CA ALA A 86 -1.14 -26.66 -23.05
C ALA A 86 -1.67 -27.52 -24.20
N THR A 87 -1.44 -27.07 -25.43
CA THR A 87 -1.49 -27.89 -26.65
C THR A 87 -0.58 -27.22 -27.69
N THR A 88 0.25 -27.85 -28.50
CA THR A 88 0.90 -29.17 -28.62
C THR A 88 1.77 -29.03 -29.87
N HIS A 89 3.00 -29.57 -29.83
CA HIS A 89 3.92 -29.87 -30.94
C HIS A 89 4.59 -28.72 -31.69
#